data_AF-A0A956XMS8-F1
#
_entry.id   AF-A0A956XMS8-F1
#
_cell.length_a   1.000
_cell.length_b   1.000
_cell.length_c   1.000
_cell.angle_alpha   90.00
_cell.angle_beta   90.00
_cell.angle_gamma   90.00
#
_symmetry.space_group_name_H-M   'P 1'
#
loop_
_entity.id
_entity.type
_entity.pdbx_description
1 polymer ?
#
loop_
_entity_poly.entity_id
_entity_poly.type
_entity_poly.pdbx_seq_one_letter_code
_entity_poly.pdbx_strand_id
1 'polypeptide(L)'
;VPKEMLAATALLLQVGVFVVFASYGLRGALTYFMAILIMWAYSASPIRLKNRPGLDLLTHALFVQTFPYWVAVALPDTGWERIDGGLLLMFILASLAAQLEQQVRDFHVDSQFESNFTIWFGLKPTRLLLKVITTLLGTHVVGMIVLGVLPTFLLPYILIAMPIMLHRFVRGKRNRSESLVRFSVILSLVYTAIVWIGVLSGFYIV
;
A
#
# COMPACT_ATOMS: atom_id res chain seq x y z
N VAL A 1 3.66 29.36 -1.70
CA VAL A 1 2.41 29.31 -0.92
C VAL A 1 2.74 29.56 0.55
N PRO A 2 2.07 30.47 1.25
CA PRO A 2 2.27 30.69 2.69
C PRO A 2 2.00 29.42 3.51
N LYS A 3 2.74 29.22 4.61
CA LYS A 3 2.60 28.00 5.44
C LYS A 3 1.20 27.90 6.05
N GLU A 4 0.62 29.05 6.37
CA GLU A 4 -0.72 29.21 6.92
C GLU A 4 -1.78 28.73 5.92
N MET A 5 -1.59 29.06 4.64
CA MET A 5 -2.47 28.63 3.56
C MET A 5 -2.39 27.11 3.35
N LEU A 6 -1.20 26.51 3.39
CA LEU A 6 -1.03 25.06 3.33
C LEU A 6 -1.69 24.34 4.52
N ALA A 7 -1.52 24.89 5.73
CA ALA A 7 -2.13 24.34 6.94
C ALA A 7 -3.67 24.41 6.88
N ALA A 8 -4.22 25.54 6.43
CA ALA A 8 -5.66 25.69 6.24
C ALA A 8 -6.20 24.72 5.20
N THR A 9 -5.53 24.56 4.06
CA THR A 9 -5.93 23.57 3.04
C THR A 9 -5.88 22.15 3.57
N ALA A 10 -4.81 21.77 4.28
CA ALA A 10 -4.72 20.45 4.89
C ALA A 10 -5.83 20.21 5.90
N LEU A 11 -6.14 21.20 6.75
CA LEU A 11 -7.23 21.11 7.72
C LEU A 11 -8.59 20.93 7.05
N LEU A 12 -8.88 21.72 6.00
CA LEU A 12 -10.13 21.62 5.26
C LEU A 12 -10.29 20.24 4.60
N LEU A 13 -9.22 19.70 4.02
CA LEU A 13 -9.22 18.35 3.46
C LEU A 13 -9.50 17.30 4.55
N GLN A 14 -8.86 17.43 5.72
CA GLN A 14 -9.08 16.52 6.84
C GLN A 14 -10.50 16.61 7.40
N VAL A 15 -11.12 17.80 7.45
CA VAL A 15 -12.53 17.96 7.80
C VAL A 15 -13.42 17.22 6.79
N GLY A 16 -13.16 17.37 5.49
CA GLY A 16 -13.89 16.63 4.45
C GLY A 16 -13.78 15.11 4.61
N VAL A 17 -12.57 14.60 4.83
CA VAL A 17 -12.34 13.16 5.09
C VAL A 17 -13.05 12.71 6.37
N PHE A 18 -12.98 13.50 7.45
CA PHE A 18 -13.69 13.20 8.69
C PHE A 18 -15.19 13.09 8.47
N VAL A 19 -15.81 14.00 7.72
CA VAL A 19 -17.25 13.95 7.42
C VAL A 19 -17.61 12.65 6.68
N VAL A 20 -16.80 12.23 5.71
CA VAL A 20 -16.99 10.95 4.99
C VAL A 20 -16.89 9.74 5.91
N PHE A 21 -15.93 9.74 6.85
CA PHE A 21 -15.83 8.65 7.81
C PHE A 21 -16.96 8.69 8.85
N ALA A 22 -17.30 9.87 9.35
CA ALA A 22 -18.34 10.07 10.35
C ALA A 22 -19.76 9.72 9.82
N SER A 23 -19.97 9.72 8.49
CA SER A 23 -21.23 9.23 7.91
C SER A 23 -21.49 7.74 8.18
N TYR A 24 -20.45 6.97 8.55
CA TYR A 24 -20.55 5.58 9.04
C TYR A 24 -20.73 5.51 10.57
N GLY A 25 -21.14 6.61 11.21
CA GLY A 25 -21.37 6.70 12.66
C GLY A 25 -20.09 6.66 13.50
N LEU A 26 -20.24 6.22 14.76
CA LEU A 26 -19.12 6.18 15.72
C LEU A 26 -17.96 5.30 15.24
N ARG A 27 -18.26 4.19 14.55
CA ARG A 27 -17.25 3.28 14.00
C ARG A 27 -16.33 4.02 13.04
N GLY A 28 -16.89 4.70 12.05
CA GLY A 28 -16.10 5.45 11.08
C GLY A 28 -15.32 6.62 11.71
N ALA A 29 -15.92 7.36 12.65
CA ALA A 29 -15.21 8.41 13.39
C ALA A 29 -13.98 7.86 14.14
N LEU A 30 -14.12 6.73 14.85
CA LEU A 30 -13.01 6.08 15.54
C LEU A 30 -11.94 5.58 14.56
N THR A 31 -12.34 5.00 13.43
CA THR A 31 -11.43 4.57 12.35
C THR A 31 -10.61 5.74 11.81
N TYR A 32 -11.23 6.92 11.59
CA TYR A 32 -10.53 8.13 11.17
C TYR A 32 -9.51 8.60 12.23
N PHE A 33 -9.90 8.70 13.50
CA PHE A 33 -8.98 9.12 14.56
C PHE A 33 -7.82 8.15 14.72
N MET A 34 -8.05 6.85 14.59
CA MET A 34 -6.99 5.85 14.59
C MET A 34 -6.03 6.06 13.40
N ALA A 35 -6.54 6.33 12.20
CA ALA A 35 -5.72 6.60 11.02
C ALA A 35 -4.82 7.83 11.24
N ILE A 36 -5.39 8.94 11.74
CA ILE A 36 -4.65 10.16 12.06
C ILE A 36 -3.60 9.92 13.13
N LEU A 37 -3.96 9.20 14.21
CA LEU A 37 -3.05 8.86 15.29
C LEU A 37 -1.86 8.05 14.79
N ILE A 38 -2.08 7.06 13.93
CA ILE A 38 -1.02 6.23 13.37
C ILE A 38 -0.14 7.01 12.40
N MET A 39 -0.73 7.85 11.53
CA MET A 39 0.06 8.74 10.66
C MET A 39 0.96 9.68 11.46
N TRP A 40 0.43 10.27 12.54
CA TRP A 40 1.21 11.10 13.46
C TRP A 40 2.31 10.28 14.14
N ALA A 41 1.97 9.14 14.74
CA ALA A 41 2.92 8.29 15.45
C ALA A 41 4.04 7.76 14.53
N TYR A 42 3.74 7.53 13.25
CA TYR A 42 4.71 7.10 12.26
C TYR A 42 5.82 8.14 12.01
N SER A 43 5.46 9.43 11.95
CA SER A 43 6.35 10.49 11.48
C SER A 43 6.86 11.43 12.57
N ALA A 44 6.08 11.71 13.61
CA ALA A 44 6.36 12.74 14.60
C ALA A 44 7.13 12.21 15.82
N SER A 45 8.01 13.05 16.37
CA SER A 45 8.66 12.81 17.66
C SER A 45 7.65 12.85 18.81
N PRO A 46 7.85 12.08 19.90
CA PRO A 46 8.98 11.20 20.17
C PRO A 46 8.83 9.75 19.66
N ILE A 47 7.66 9.37 19.13
CA ILE A 47 7.39 7.97 18.76
C ILE A 47 8.13 7.61 17.46
N ARG A 48 7.88 8.35 16.38
CA ARG A 48 8.47 8.25 15.03
C ARG A 48 8.71 6.79 14.61
N LEU A 49 7.65 6.01 14.45
CA LEU A 49 7.73 4.55 14.16
C LEU A 49 8.56 4.23 12.91
N LYS A 50 8.63 5.14 11.93
CA LYS A 50 9.48 4.98 10.74
C LYS A 50 10.99 4.84 11.06
N ASN A 51 11.42 5.32 12.22
CA ASN A 51 12.80 5.22 12.71
C ASN A 51 13.00 4.01 13.66
N ARG A 52 12.04 3.10 13.79
CA ARG A 52 12.15 1.94 14.66
C ARG A 52 12.21 0.66 13.80
N PRO A 53 13.36 -0.04 13.75
CA PRO A 53 13.51 -1.24 12.93
C PRO A 53 12.45 -2.29 13.23
N GLY A 54 11.81 -2.81 12.20
CA GLY A 54 10.71 -3.76 12.30
C GLY A 54 9.35 -3.08 12.49
N LEU A 55 9.24 -2.06 13.35
CA LEU A 55 8.01 -1.29 13.51
C LEU A 55 7.71 -0.40 12.30
N ASP A 56 8.73 0.07 11.62
CA ASP A 56 8.65 0.74 10.32
C ASP A 56 7.98 -0.16 9.26
N LEU A 57 8.41 -1.42 9.17
CA LEU A 57 7.85 -2.42 8.26
C LEU A 57 6.44 -2.82 8.69
N LEU A 58 6.21 -3.09 9.97
CA LEU A 58 4.91 -3.50 10.49
C LEU A 58 3.86 -2.41 10.29
N THR A 59 4.19 -1.16 10.62
CA THR A 59 3.27 -0.03 10.45
C THR A 59 2.96 0.17 8.97
N HIS A 60 3.97 0.08 8.09
CA HIS A 60 3.74 0.20 6.66
C HIS A 60 2.84 -0.93 6.13
N ALA A 61 3.15 -2.18 6.51
CA ALA A 61 2.37 -3.36 6.12
C ALA A 61 0.89 -3.25 6.50
N LEU A 62 0.62 -2.83 7.74
CA LEU A 62 -0.73 -2.73 8.27
C LEU A 62 -1.47 -1.49 7.75
N PHE A 63 -0.83 -0.32 7.64
CA PHE A 63 -1.56 0.94 7.47
C PHE A 63 -1.48 1.59 6.10
N VAL A 64 -0.54 1.20 5.22
CA VAL A 64 -0.38 1.87 3.92
C VAL A 64 -1.28 1.29 2.83
N GLN A 65 -1.38 -0.05 2.73
CA GLN A 65 -2.25 -0.71 1.74
C GLN A 65 -3.35 -1.55 2.38
N THR A 66 -3.03 -2.26 3.46
CA THR A 66 -3.96 -3.20 4.12
C THR A 66 -5.11 -2.47 4.82
N PHE A 67 -4.81 -1.43 5.59
CA PHE A 67 -5.83 -0.68 6.32
C PHE A 67 -6.84 0.02 5.40
N PRO A 68 -6.46 0.72 4.31
CA PRO A 68 -7.43 1.26 3.37
C PRO A 68 -8.40 0.21 2.81
N TYR A 69 -7.90 -0.99 2.46
CA TYR A 69 -8.77 -2.07 2.01
C TYR A 69 -9.69 -2.57 3.12
N TRP A 70 -9.15 -2.80 4.32
CA TRP A 70 -9.95 -3.21 5.47
C TRP A 70 -11.06 -2.21 5.78
N VAL A 71 -10.78 -0.90 5.71
CA VAL A 71 -11.78 0.15 5.89
C VAL A 71 -12.89 0.07 4.84
N ALA A 72 -12.52 -0.18 3.57
CA ALA A 72 -13.46 -0.28 2.47
C ALA A 72 -14.44 -1.45 2.60
N VAL A 73 -14.04 -2.53 3.27
CA VAL A 73 -14.91 -3.70 3.55
C VAL A 73 -15.64 -3.55 4.89
N ALA A 74 -14.96 -3.07 5.93
CA ALA A 74 -15.47 -3.08 7.30
C ALA A 74 -16.47 -1.96 7.61
N LEU A 75 -16.34 -0.77 7.00
CA LEU A 75 -17.25 0.35 7.29
C LEU A 75 -18.62 0.24 6.61
N PRO A 76 -18.70 -0.14 5.32
CA PRO A 76 -20.00 -0.29 4.65
C PRO A 76 -20.81 -1.52 5.10
N ASP A 77 -20.22 -2.39 5.93
CA ASP A 77 -20.84 -3.63 6.44
C ASP A 77 -21.30 -4.57 5.31
N THR A 78 -20.51 -4.66 4.23
CA THR A 78 -20.81 -5.51 3.06
C THR A 78 -20.68 -7.01 3.34
N GLY A 79 -20.22 -7.39 4.53
CA GLY A 79 -19.88 -8.76 4.87
C GLY A 79 -18.46 -9.14 4.43
N TRP A 80 -17.99 -10.30 4.91
CA TRP A 80 -16.70 -10.85 4.57
C TRP A 80 -16.84 -11.89 3.47
N GLU A 81 -16.17 -11.67 2.36
CA GLU A 81 -16.12 -12.56 1.23
C GLU A 81 -14.87 -13.44 1.23
N ARG A 82 -14.92 -14.51 0.43
CA ARG A 82 -13.79 -15.43 0.26
C ARG A 82 -12.53 -14.73 -0.25
N ILE A 83 -12.68 -13.66 -1.00
CA ILE A 83 -11.58 -12.89 -1.59
C ILE A 83 -10.85 -12.01 -0.56
N ASP A 84 -11.53 -11.55 0.49
CA ASP A 84 -11.03 -10.50 1.39
C ASP A 84 -9.75 -10.91 2.13
N GLY A 85 -9.73 -12.12 2.68
CA GLY A 85 -8.54 -12.65 3.33
C GLY A 85 -7.35 -12.77 2.36
N GLY A 86 -7.64 -13.11 1.10
CA GLY A 86 -6.65 -13.15 0.03
C GLY A 86 -6.10 -11.77 -0.30
N LEU A 87 -6.98 -10.76 -0.46
CA LEU A 87 -6.57 -9.40 -0.77
C LEU A 87 -5.83 -8.73 0.39
N LEU A 88 -6.23 -8.96 1.64
CA LEU A 88 -5.50 -8.46 2.80
C LEU A 88 -4.07 -8.99 2.86
N LEU A 89 -3.87 -10.30 2.68
CA LEU A 89 -2.52 -10.87 2.64
C LEU A 89 -1.72 -10.32 1.44
N MET A 90 -2.37 -10.16 0.28
CA MET A 90 -1.76 -9.54 -0.89
C MET A 90 -1.29 -8.11 -0.60
N PHE A 91 -2.11 -7.28 0.04
CA PHE A 91 -1.75 -5.91 0.42
C PHE A 91 -0.68 -5.84 1.50
N ILE A 92 -0.66 -6.75 2.47
CA ILE A 92 0.43 -6.85 3.46
C ILE A 92 1.76 -7.11 2.75
N LEU A 93 1.81 -8.12 1.89
CA LEU A 93 3.03 -8.51 1.18
C LEU A 93 3.48 -7.44 0.17
N ALA A 94 2.54 -6.86 -0.58
CA ALA A 94 2.82 -5.78 -1.52
C ALA A 94 3.33 -4.51 -0.80
N SER A 95 2.73 -4.18 0.34
CA SER A 95 3.13 -3.05 1.18
C SER A 95 4.53 -3.25 1.79
N LEU A 96 4.83 -4.44 2.32
CA LEU A 96 6.17 -4.78 2.79
C LEU A 96 7.21 -4.68 1.67
N ALA A 97 6.90 -5.22 0.49
CA ALA A 97 7.81 -5.17 -0.64
C ALA A 97 8.05 -3.71 -1.10
N ALA A 98 7.02 -2.87 -1.10
CA ALA A 98 7.16 -1.44 -1.42
C ALA A 98 8.06 -0.72 -0.40
N GLN A 99 7.88 -0.96 0.90
CA GLN A 99 8.68 -0.33 1.94
C GLN A 99 10.15 -0.75 1.90
N LEU A 100 10.42 -2.05 1.75
CA LEU A 100 11.78 -2.57 1.62
C LEU A 100 12.47 -2.01 0.37
N GLU A 101 11.73 -1.93 -0.73
CA GLU A 101 12.24 -1.35 -1.98
C GLU A 101 12.57 0.14 -1.85
N GLN A 102 11.72 0.89 -1.16
CA GLN A 102 11.95 2.30 -0.84
C GLN A 102 13.20 2.48 0.02
N GLN A 103 13.32 1.74 1.12
CA GLN A 103 14.49 1.84 2.01
C GLN A 103 15.79 1.43 1.31
N VAL A 104 15.77 0.44 0.41
CA VAL A 104 16.95 0.06 -0.40
C VAL A 104 17.37 1.20 -1.33
N ARG A 105 16.40 1.91 -1.95
CA ARG A 105 16.67 3.03 -2.86
C ARG A 105 17.26 4.21 -2.10
N ASP A 106 16.70 4.51 -0.93
CA ASP A 106 16.97 5.75 -0.18
C ASP A 106 18.05 5.56 0.90
N PHE A 107 18.61 4.34 1.04
CA PHE A 107 19.59 3.94 2.05
C PHE A 107 20.71 4.96 2.31
N HIS A 108 21.38 5.46 1.27
CA HIS A 108 22.53 6.37 1.45
C HIS A 108 22.13 7.74 2.00
N VAL A 109 20.92 8.20 1.71
CA VAL A 109 20.38 9.46 2.20
C VAL A 109 19.85 9.27 3.61
N ASP A 110 19.06 8.22 3.82
CA ASP A 110 18.41 7.95 5.10
C ASP A 110 19.42 7.56 6.19
N SER A 111 20.55 6.91 5.84
CA SER A 111 21.58 6.51 6.81
C SER A 111 22.22 7.67 7.58
N GLN A 112 22.01 8.90 7.12
CA GLN A 112 22.53 10.11 7.79
C GLN A 112 21.57 10.64 8.87
N PHE A 113 20.28 10.30 8.82
CA PHE A 113 19.24 10.97 9.62
C PHE A 113 18.20 10.03 10.25
N GLU A 114 18.16 8.76 9.83
CA GLU A 114 17.13 7.80 10.24
C GLU A 114 17.74 6.49 10.78
N SER A 115 16.88 5.64 11.32
CA SER A 115 17.26 4.35 11.93
C SER A 115 16.24 3.26 11.60
N ASN A 116 15.89 3.14 10.31
CA ASN A 116 14.94 2.15 9.81
C ASN A 116 15.55 0.74 9.71
N PHE A 117 14.74 -0.24 9.32
CA PHE A 117 15.14 -1.65 9.17
C PHE A 117 16.38 -1.82 8.28
N THR A 118 16.41 -1.19 7.11
CA THR A 118 17.53 -1.35 6.17
C THR A 118 18.82 -0.75 6.69
N ILE A 119 18.75 0.33 7.49
CA ILE A 119 19.92 0.93 8.13
C ILE A 119 20.52 -0.02 9.16
N TRP A 120 19.69 -0.69 9.96
CA TRP A 120 20.13 -1.62 10.99
C TRP A 120 20.70 -2.92 10.43
N PHE A 121 20.02 -3.54 9.46
CA PHE A 121 20.40 -4.85 8.93
C PHE A 121 21.27 -4.76 7.67
N GLY A 122 21.31 -3.60 7.03
CA GLY A 122 22.06 -3.35 5.81
C GLY A 122 21.34 -3.76 4.51
N LEU A 123 21.94 -3.39 3.39
CA LEU A 123 21.38 -3.58 2.05
C LEU A 123 21.25 -5.06 1.64
N LYS A 124 22.19 -5.92 2.03
CA LYS A 124 22.21 -7.32 1.58
C LYS A 124 21.05 -8.13 2.18
N PRO A 125 20.82 -8.16 3.51
CA PRO A 125 19.65 -8.83 4.07
C PRO A 125 18.33 -8.23 3.58
N THR A 126 18.25 -6.90 3.47
CA THR A 126 17.04 -6.22 3.00
C THR A 126 16.67 -6.60 1.57
N ARG A 127 17.65 -6.66 0.65
CA ARG A 127 17.40 -7.11 -0.73
C ARG A 127 16.99 -8.58 -0.81
N LEU A 128 17.53 -9.42 0.07
CA LEU A 128 17.10 -10.81 0.17
C LEU A 128 15.65 -10.89 0.66
N LEU A 129 15.32 -10.18 1.73
CA LEU A 129 13.96 -10.13 2.27
C LEU A 129 12.96 -9.59 1.22
N LEU A 130 13.32 -8.54 0.48
CA LEU A 130 12.50 -8.02 -0.62
C LEU A 130 12.18 -9.10 -1.67
N LYS A 131 13.17 -9.92 -2.03
CA LYS A 131 12.97 -11.04 -2.98
C LYS A 131 12.06 -12.11 -2.38
N VAL A 132 12.28 -12.50 -1.12
CA VAL A 132 11.44 -13.47 -0.41
C VAL A 132 9.99 -13.00 -0.36
N ILE A 133 9.74 -11.76 0.08
CA ILE A 133 8.40 -11.17 0.14
C ILE A 133 7.77 -11.09 -1.25
N THR A 134 8.53 -10.72 -2.28
CA THR A 134 8.02 -10.67 -3.67
C THR A 134 7.67 -12.07 -4.19
N THR A 135 8.45 -13.10 -3.85
CA THR A 135 8.13 -14.49 -4.19
C THR A 135 6.86 -14.95 -3.47
N LEU A 136 6.74 -14.69 -2.16
CA LEU A 136 5.53 -15.02 -1.40
C LEU A 136 4.29 -14.33 -1.98
N LEU A 137 4.40 -13.05 -2.37
CA LEU A 137 3.34 -12.32 -3.06
C LEU A 137 2.94 -13.00 -4.37
N GLY A 138 3.92 -13.34 -5.22
CA GLY A 138 3.67 -14.04 -6.48
C GLY A 138 2.99 -15.39 -6.28
N THR A 139 3.50 -16.21 -5.35
CA THR A 139 2.92 -17.52 -5.02
C THR A 139 1.50 -17.38 -4.49
N HIS A 140 1.24 -16.40 -3.62
CA HIS A 140 -0.09 -16.14 -3.08
C HIS A 140 -1.08 -15.75 -4.19
N VAL A 141 -0.69 -14.84 -5.08
CA VAL A 141 -1.52 -14.44 -6.23
C VAL A 141 -1.80 -15.62 -7.16
N VAL A 142 -0.79 -16.44 -7.49
CA VAL A 142 -0.99 -17.66 -8.29
C VAL A 142 -1.93 -18.62 -7.58
N GLY A 143 -1.79 -18.80 -6.26
CA GLY A 143 -2.69 -19.60 -5.44
C GLY A 143 -4.13 -19.12 -5.53
N MET A 144 -4.37 -17.80 -5.41
CA MET A 144 -5.72 -17.22 -5.54
C MET A 144 -6.32 -17.48 -6.94
N ILE A 145 -5.51 -17.43 -8.00
CA ILE A 145 -5.95 -17.73 -9.38
C ILE A 145 -6.32 -19.21 -9.51
N VAL A 146 -5.43 -20.12 -9.08
CA VAL A 146 -5.62 -21.58 -9.18
C VAL A 146 -6.85 -22.04 -8.39
N LEU A 147 -7.08 -21.44 -7.22
CA LEU A 147 -8.22 -21.76 -6.35
C LEU A 147 -9.53 -21.08 -6.78
N GLY A 148 -9.51 -20.28 -7.86
CA GLY A 148 -10.68 -19.55 -8.36
C GLY A 148 -11.21 -18.48 -7.39
N VAL A 149 -10.34 -17.97 -6.51
CA VAL A 149 -10.70 -16.93 -5.52
C VAL A 149 -10.55 -15.53 -6.10
N LEU A 150 -9.62 -15.32 -7.03
CA LEU A 150 -9.38 -14.02 -7.65
C LEU A 150 -10.37 -13.76 -8.80
N PRO A 151 -11.22 -12.71 -8.71
CA PRO A 151 -12.08 -12.29 -9.80
C PRO A 151 -11.28 -11.96 -11.04
N THR A 152 -11.82 -12.35 -12.20
CA THR A 152 -11.16 -12.18 -13.50
C THR A 152 -10.89 -10.71 -13.83
N PHE A 153 -11.74 -9.80 -13.39
CA PHE A 153 -11.54 -8.36 -13.58
C PHE A 153 -10.32 -7.81 -12.83
N LEU A 154 -9.77 -8.52 -11.84
CA LEU A 154 -8.52 -8.13 -11.16
C LEU A 154 -7.25 -8.62 -11.87
N LEU A 155 -7.36 -9.57 -12.81
CA LEU A 155 -6.20 -10.13 -13.51
C LEU A 155 -5.36 -9.08 -14.25
N PRO A 156 -5.94 -8.07 -14.93
CA PRO A 156 -5.12 -7.06 -15.60
C PRO A 156 -4.23 -6.27 -14.63
N TYR A 157 -4.67 -5.96 -13.41
CA TYR A 157 -3.81 -5.31 -12.41
C TYR A 157 -2.60 -6.16 -12.06
N ILE A 158 -2.77 -7.48 -11.94
CA ILE A 158 -1.66 -8.41 -11.68
C ILE A 158 -0.67 -8.39 -12.84
N LEU A 159 -1.16 -8.44 -14.09
CA LEU A 159 -0.30 -8.38 -15.28
C LEU A 159 0.47 -7.05 -15.37
N ILE A 160 -0.18 -5.93 -15.01
CA ILE A 160 0.45 -4.60 -14.99
C ILE A 160 1.54 -4.51 -13.92
N ALA A 161 1.35 -5.16 -12.76
CA ALA A 161 2.32 -5.17 -11.66
C ALA A 161 3.48 -6.16 -11.88
N MET A 162 3.28 -7.21 -12.68
CA MET A 162 4.24 -8.29 -12.88
C MET A 162 5.63 -7.81 -13.36
N PRO A 163 5.76 -6.88 -14.32
CA PRO A 163 7.07 -6.34 -14.71
C PRO A 163 7.84 -5.71 -13.54
N ILE A 164 7.17 -5.01 -12.62
CA ILE A 164 7.80 -4.42 -11.44
C ILE A 164 8.31 -5.53 -10.52
N MET A 165 7.50 -6.58 -10.31
CA MET A 165 7.89 -7.73 -9.50
C MET A 165 9.11 -8.45 -10.08
N LEU A 166 9.11 -8.75 -11.38
CA LEU A 166 10.23 -9.40 -12.07
C LEU A 166 11.50 -8.53 -12.04
N HIS A 167 11.36 -7.22 -12.21
CA HIS A 167 12.49 -6.30 -12.18
C HIS A 167 13.29 -6.37 -10.87
N ARG A 168 12.66 -6.74 -9.74
CA ARG A 168 13.34 -6.94 -8.44
C ARG A 168 14.34 -8.09 -8.45
N PHE A 169 14.15 -9.08 -9.33
CA PHE A 169 15.06 -10.22 -9.47
C PHE A 169 16.21 -9.93 -10.45
N VAL A 170 15.91 -9.23 -11.55
CA VAL A 170 16.85 -9.04 -12.67
C VAL A 170 17.81 -7.87 -12.46
N ARG A 171 17.40 -6.80 -11.76
CA ARG A 171 18.17 -5.53 -11.68
C ARG A 171 19.49 -5.59 -10.89
N GLY A 172 19.78 -6.69 -10.19
CA GLY A 172 20.97 -6.82 -9.36
C GLY A 172 21.06 -5.73 -8.27
N LYS A 173 22.11 -4.91 -8.29
CA LYS A 173 22.34 -3.81 -7.34
C LYS A 173 21.69 -2.48 -7.75
N ARG A 174 21.11 -2.38 -8.95
CA ARG A 174 20.52 -1.15 -9.47
C ARG A 174 19.20 -0.82 -8.75
N ASN A 175 18.87 0.46 -8.71
CA ASN A 175 17.59 0.93 -8.18
C ASN A 175 16.42 0.54 -9.11
N ARG A 176 15.20 0.69 -8.59
CA ARG A 176 13.96 0.51 -9.37
C ARG A 176 13.91 1.47 -10.55
N SER A 177 13.36 1.01 -11.68
CA SER A 177 13.04 1.89 -12.80
C SER A 177 11.79 2.72 -12.48
N GLU A 178 11.96 4.04 -12.34
CA GLU A 178 10.82 4.94 -12.09
C GLU A 178 9.93 5.09 -13.32
N SER A 179 10.45 4.93 -14.55
CA SER A 179 9.63 4.93 -15.75
C SER A 179 8.69 3.73 -15.80
N LEU A 180 9.17 2.54 -15.39
CA LEU A 180 8.35 1.34 -15.29
C LEU A 180 7.21 1.53 -14.29
N VAL A 181 7.51 2.11 -13.13
CA VAL A 181 6.49 2.37 -12.10
C VAL A 181 5.45 3.36 -12.59
N ARG A 182 5.88 4.47 -13.20
CA ARG A 182 4.95 5.46 -13.78
C ARG A 182 4.06 4.84 -14.85
N PHE A 183 4.64 4.04 -15.74
CA PHE A 183 3.89 3.34 -16.77
C PHE A 183 2.85 2.39 -16.17
N SER A 184 3.22 1.57 -15.19
CA SER A 184 2.28 0.68 -14.50
C SER A 184 1.18 1.47 -13.78
N VAL A 185 1.49 2.60 -13.13
CA VAL A 185 0.47 3.44 -12.48
C VAL A 185 -0.52 4.01 -13.50
N ILE A 186 -0.04 4.55 -14.61
CA ILE A 186 -0.90 5.09 -15.67
C ILE A 186 -1.81 3.99 -16.22
N LEU A 187 -1.25 2.82 -16.53
CA LEU A 187 -2.02 1.71 -17.08
C LEU A 187 -3.06 1.19 -16.07
N SER A 188 -2.72 1.13 -14.78
CA SER A 188 -3.68 0.79 -13.72
C SER A 188 -4.80 1.82 -13.60
N LEU A 189 -4.51 3.12 -13.73
CA LEU A 189 -5.53 4.18 -13.70
C LEU A 189 -6.46 4.11 -14.92
N VAL A 190 -5.91 3.90 -16.11
CA VAL A 190 -6.69 3.68 -17.34
C VAL A 190 -7.61 2.47 -17.17
N TYR A 191 -7.08 1.36 -16.69
CA TYR A 191 -7.88 0.15 -16.47
C TYR A 191 -8.94 0.35 -15.38
N THR A 192 -8.64 1.09 -14.31
CA THR A 192 -9.62 1.49 -13.29
C THR A 192 -10.79 2.25 -13.91
N ALA A 193 -10.50 3.21 -14.80
CA ALA A 193 -11.55 3.95 -15.51
C ALA A 193 -12.41 3.03 -16.39
N ILE A 194 -11.79 2.07 -17.09
CA ILE A 194 -12.51 1.08 -17.91
C ILE A 194 -13.46 0.24 -17.06
N VAL A 195 -12.98 -0.29 -15.92
CA VAL A 195 -13.81 -1.07 -14.99
C VAL A 195 -14.99 -0.24 -14.51
N TRP A 196 -14.75 1.00 -14.06
CA TRP A 196 -15.82 1.89 -13.59
C TRP A 196 -16.84 2.24 -14.67
N ILE A 197 -16.40 2.54 -15.90
CA ILE A 197 -17.32 2.77 -17.02
C ILE A 197 -18.17 1.53 -17.25
N GLY A 198 -17.56 0.34 -17.25
CA GLY A 198 -18.26 -0.92 -17.44
C GLY A 198 -19.30 -1.21 -16.33
N VAL A 199 -18.98 -0.89 -15.08
CA VAL A 199 -19.93 -0.98 -13.94
C VAL A 199 -21.09 -0.01 -14.14
N LEU A 200 -20.81 1.27 -14.42
CA LEU A 200 -21.85 2.29 -14.61
C LEU A 200 -22.74 2.02 -15.83
N SER A 201 -22.20 1.39 -16.88
CA SER A 201 -22.96 0.99 -18.06
C SER A 201 -23.72 -0.33 -17.90
N GLY A 202 -23.61 -1.01 -16.74
CA GLY A 202 -24.23 -2.31 -16.49
C GLY A 202 -23.61 -3.49 -17.25
N PHE A 203 -22.42 -3.31 -17.82
CA PHE A 203 -21.68 -4.36 -18.54
C PHE A 203 -20.96 -5.32 -17.59
N TYR A 204 -20.57 -4.84 -16.41
CA TYR A 204 -20.08 -5.67 -15.32
C TYR A 204 -21.14 -5.72 -14.22
N ILE A 205 -21.59 -6.92 -13.88
CA ILE A 205 -22.23 -7.19 -12.59
C ILE A 205 -21.08 -7.49 -11.64
N VAL A 206 -20.76 -6.52 -10.78
CA VAL A 206 -19.81 -6.68 -9.67
C VAL A 206 -20.59 -7.14 -8.46
#